data_AF-A0A927VTL2-F1
#
_entry.id   AF-A0A927VTL2-F1
#
_cell.length_a   1.000
_cell.length_b   1.000
_cell.length_c   1.000
_cell.angle_alpha   90.00
_cell.angle_beta   90.00
_cell.angle_gamma   90.00
#
_symmetry.space_group_name_H-M   'P 1'
#
loop_
_entity.id
_entity.type
_entity.pdbx_description
1 polymer ?
#
loop_
_entity_poly.entity_id
_entity_poly.type
_entity_poly.pdbx_seq_one_letter_code
_entity_poly.pdbx_strand_id
1 'polypeptide(L)' 'MGKLIQPEDIAETVLFLASKQARMITGQVIKVSGGKAL' A
#
# COMPACT_ATOMS: atom_id res chain seq x y z
N MET A 1 7.72 2.04 14.52
CA MET A 1 9.16 2.26 14.27
C MET A 1 9.39 2.15 12.77
N GLY A 2 9.92 3.20 12.14
CA GLY A 2 9.94 3.34 10.68
C GLY A 2 10.90 2.36 10.00
N LYS A 3 10.39 1.45 9.17
CA LYS A 3 11.20 0.59 8.29
C LYS A 3 11.40 1.28 6.93
N LEU A 4 12.60 1.17 6.36
CA LEU A 4 12.81 1.57 4.96
C LEU A 4 12.06 0.59 4.07
N ILE A 5 11.06 1.08 3.33
CA ILE A 5 10.32 0.26 2.38
C ILE A 5 11.19 -0.05 1.17
N GLN A 6 10.90 -1.18 0.54
CA GLN A 6 11.46 -1.58 -0.73
C GLN A 6 10.41 -1.40 -1.84
N PRO A 7 10.81 -1.37 -3.12
CA PRO A 7 9.88 -1.29 -4.24
C PRO A 7 8.78 -2.38 -4.20
N GLU A 8 9.11 -3.56 -3.70
CA GLU A 8 8.21 -4.71 -3.57
C GLU A 8 7.04 -4.42 -2.62
N ASP A 9 7.24 -3.60 -1.58
CA ASP A 9 6.15 -3.22 -0.65
C ASP A 9 5.06 -2.41 -1.38
N ILE A 10 5.46 -1.58 -2.36
CA ILE A 10 4.53 -0.85 -3.22
C ILE A 10 3.85 -1.82 -4.19
N ALA A 11 4.63 -2.70 -4.84
CA ALA A 11 4.11 -3.66 -5.79
C ALA A 11 3.06 -4.60 -5.18
N GLU A 12 3.32 -5.13 -3.98
CA GLU A 12 2.38 -5.96 -3.22
C GLU A 12 1.11 -5.19 -2.85
N THR A 13 1.23 -3.90 -2.49
CA THR A 13 0.07 -3.05 -2.23
C THR A 13 -0.77 -2.85 -3.49
N VAL A 14 -0.13 -2.61 -4.64
CA VAL A 14 -0.83 -2.50 -5.94
C VAL A 14 -1.50 -3.83 -6.31
N LEU A 15 -0.81 -4.96 -6.12
CA LEU A 15 -1.34 -6.29 -6.37
C LEU A 15 -2.59 -6.56 -5.52
N PHE A 16 -2.56 -6.20 -4.23
CA PHE A 16 -3.72 -6.27 -3.36
C PHE A 16 -4.87 -5.38 -3.86
N LEU A 17 -4.60 -4.13 -4.24
CA LEU A 17 -5.64 -3.21 -4.73
C LEU A 17 -6.25 -3.67 -6.06
N ALA A 18 -5.50 -4.37 -6.90
CA ALA A 18 -5.99 -4.97 -8.14
C ALA A 18 -6.79 -6.27 -7.92
N SER A 19 -6.78 -6.82 -6.70
CA SER A 19 -7.42 -8.10 -6.39
C SER A 19 -8.92 -7.97 -6.07
N LYS A 20 -9.65 -9.09 -6.09
CA LYS A 20 -11.09 -9.13 -5.72
C LYS A 20 -11.34 -8.72 -4.25
N GLN A 21 -10.32 -8.83 -3.42
CA GLN A 21 -10.35 -8.49 -2.00
C GLN A 21 -10.53 -6.98 -1.81
N ALA A 22 -10.03 -6.16 -2.73
CA ALA A 22 -10.13 -4.71 -2.68
C ALA A 22 -11.32 -4.13 -3.46
N ARG A 23 -12.28 -4.94 -3.93
CA ARG A 23 -13.36 -4.52 -4.86
C ARG A 23 -14.23 -3.33 -4.42
N MET A 24 -14.26 -3.04 -3.11
CA MET A 24 -15.03 -1.92 -2.54
C MET A 24 -14.16 -0.71 -2.19
N ILE A 25 -12.86 -0.76 -2.43
CA ILE A 25 -11.91 0.31 -2.12
C ILE A 25 -11.75 1.18 -3.35
N THR A 26 -12.26 2.41 -3.29
CA THR A 26 -12.12 3.42 -4.34
C THR A 26 -12.05 4.83 -3.74
N GLY A 27 -11.48 5.77 -4.49
CA GLY A 27 -11.30 7.17 -4.06
C GLY A 27 -10.33 7.37 -2.88
N GLN A 28 -9.53 6.35 -2.54
CA GLN A 28 -8.59 6.40 -1.42
C GLN A 28 -7.15 6.65 -1.90
N VAL A 29 -6.38 7.34 -1.08
CA VAL A 29 -4.92 7.48 -1.23
C VAL A 29 -4.25 6.57 -0.20
N ILE A 30 -3.53 5.55 -0.66
CA ILE A 30 -2.87 4.58 0.22
C ILE A 30 -1.37 4.93 0.33
N LYS A 31 -0.94 5.29 1.54
CA LYS A 31 0.47 5.63 1.83
C LYS A 31 1.25 4.40 2.31
N VAL A 32 2.10 3.87 1.45
CA VAL A 32 3.07 2.81 1.80
C VAL A 32 4.35 3.49 2.28
N SER A 33 4.63 3.45 3.59
CA SER A 33 5.73 4.24 4.19
C SER A 33 6.48 3.56 5.33
N GLY A 34 6.19 2.28 5.60
CA GLY A 34 6.85 1.53 6.68
C GLY A 34 6.63 2.13 8.07
N GLY A 35 5.53 2.88 8.28
CA GLY A 35 5.21 3.55 9.53
C GLY A 35 5.76 4.98 9.67
N LYS A 36 6.23 5.60 8.57
CA LYS A 36 6.55 7.04 8.52
C LYS A 36 5.36 7.82 7.95
N ALA A 37 4.51 8.33 8.83
CA ALA A 37 3.59 9.41 8.48
C ALA A 37 4.29 10.74 8.80
N LEU A 38 4.89 11.37 7.77
CA LEU A 38 4.91 12.83 7.72
C LEU A 38 3.54 13.32 7.25
#